data_AF-A0A2C9VWI3-F1
#
_entry.id   AF-A0A2C9VWI3-F1
#
_cell.length_a   1.000
_cell.length_b   1.000
_cell.length_c   1.000
_cell.angle_alpha   90.00
_cell.angle_beta   90.00
_cell.angle_gamma   90.00
#
_symmetry.space_group_name_H-M   'P 1'
#
loop_
_entity.id
_entity.type
_entity.pdbx_description
1 polymer ?
#
loop_
_entity_poly.entity_id
_entity_poly.type
_entity_poly.pdbx_seq_one_letter_code
_entity_poly.pdbx_strand_id
1 'polypeptide(L)'
;MATKEDNRETPKTSSKNPRGAVRSVDTYAAQCETCSKWRVIETQEEYEEIRSKILENPFACDRKPGVSCEDPADLEYNASRTWVIDRPGIPKTPVGFKRSLVLRRDFSKMDAYYITPTGKKLRTKNEIAAFLEANPKYKDVSVEDFNFTSPKVMEDTIPEDVKKVNASGNRKGKASKDSA
;
A
#
# COMPACT_ATOMS: atom_id res chain seq x y z
N MET A 1 -25.07 -56.50 -16.32
CA MET A 1 -24.04 -56.12 -15.34
C MET A 1 -23.33 -54.90 -15.88
N ALA A 2 -23.52 -53.77 -15.20
CA ALA A 2 -22.97 -52.48 -15.60
C ALA A 2 -21.63 -52.26 -14.87
N THR A 3 -20.59 -51.89 -15.60
CA THR A 3 -19.38 -51.27 -15.03
C THR A 3 -19.27 -49.88 -15.63
N LYS A 4 -19.52 -48.88 -14.77
CA LYS A 4 -19.19 -47.47 -15.01
C LYS A 4 -17.67 -47.32 -14.89
N GLU A 5 -17.03 -46.76 -15.92
CA GLU A 5 -15.70 -46.17 -15.77
C GLU A 5 -15.81 -44.65 -15.76
N ASP A 6 -15.01 -44.08 -14.87
CA ASP A 6 -15.14 -42.77 -14.25
C ASP A 6 -14.43 -41.71 -15.10
N ASN A 7 -15.19 -40.71 -15.56
CA ASN A 7 -14.68 -39.56 -16.30
C ASN A 7 -14.00 -38.58 -15.32
N ARG A 8 -12.68 -38.68 -15.20
CA ARG A 8 -11.86 -37.77 -14.39
C ARG A 8 -11.65 -36.45 -15.14
N GLU A 9 -12.58 -35.51 -14.98
CA GLU A 9 -12.35 -34.11 -15.35
C GLU A 9 -11.32 -33.47 -14.40
N THR A 10 -10.13 -33.16 -14.93
CA THR A 10 -9.15 -32.30 -14.26
C THR A 10 -9.68 -30.85 -14.21
N PRO A 11 -9.64 -30.17 -13.04
CA PRO A 11 -10.09 -28.79 -12.95
C PRO A 11 -9.19 -27.88 -13.77
N LYS A 12 -9.76 -27.19 -14.77
CA LYS A 12 -9.10 -26.12 -15.51
C LYS A 12 -8.84 -24.96 -14.55
N THR A 13 -7.60 -24.86 -14.06
CA THR A 13 -7.12 -23.66 -13.39
C THR A 13 -7.14 -22.51 -14.41
N SER A 14 -8.14 -21.63 -14.26
CA SER A 14 -8.17 -20.35 -14.95
C SER A 14 -6.94 -19.56 -14.53
N SER A 15 -5.89 -19.61 -15.34
CA SER A 15 -4.72 -18.75 -15.26
C SER A 15 -5.17 -17.29 -15.43
N LYS A 16 -5.56 -16.66 -14.33
CA LYS A 16 -5.79 -15.21 -14.30
C LYS A 16 -4.47 -14.55 -14.66
N ASN A 17 -4.45 -13.78 -15.74
CA ASN A 17 -3.35 -12.89 -16.09
C ASN A 17 -2.93 -12.09 -14.82
N PRO A 18 -1.65 -12.15 -14.38
CA PRO A 18 -1.18 -11.43 -13.19
C PRO A 18 -1.20 -9.90 -13.37
N ARG A 19 -1.42 -9.44 -14.61
CA ARG A 19 -1.47 -8.01 -15.01
C ARG A 19 -2.66 -7.23 -14.44
N GLY A 20 -3.60 -7.90 -13.77
CA GLY A 20 -4.78 -7.29 -13.12
C GLY A 20 -4.77 -7.34 -11.60
N ALA A 21 -3.65 -7.71 -10.96
CA ALA A 21 -3.55 -7.72 -9.50
C ALA A 21 -3.86 -6.32 -8.95
N VAL A 22 -4.71 -6.26 -7.93
CA VAL A 22 -5.07 -5.03 -7.23
C VAL A 22 -3.79 -4.41 -6.68
N ARG A 23 -3.49 -3.17 -7.08
CA ARG A 23 -2.24 -2.47 -6.77
C ARG A 23 -2.37 -1.58 -5.53
N SER A 24 -3.28 -1.97 -4.63
CA SER A 24 -3.49 -1.34 -3.34
C SER A 24 -2.69 -2.05 -2.26
N VAL A 25 -2.63 -1.42 -1.09
CA VAL A 25 -2.06 -2.07 0.09
C VAL A 25 -2.89 -3.30 0.45
N ASP A 26 -2.21 -4.42 0.68
CA ASP A 26 -2.78 -5.70 1.10
C ASP A 26 -2.41 -6.05 2.55
N THR A 27 -1.25 -5.60 3.02
CA THR A 27 -0.72 -5.87 4.37
C THR A 27 -0.16 -4.59 4.97
N TYR A 28 -0.51 -4.30 6.22
CA TYR A 28 0.13 -3.25 7.02
C TYR A 28 1.15 -3.88 7.98
N ALA A 29 2.25 -3.17 8.22
CA ALA A 29 3.29 -3.66 9.11
C ALA A 29 4.03 -2.52 9.82
N ALA A 30 4.53 -2.81 11.02
CA ALA A 30 5.39 -1.91 11.78
C ALA A 30 6.69 -2.63 12.14
N GLN A 31 7.80 -1.89 12.12
CA GLN A 31 9.10 -2.42 12.53
C GLN A 31 9.30 -2.20 14.03
N CYS A 32 9.66 -3.27 14.74
CA CYS A 32 10.01 -3.17 16.15
C CYS A 32 11.32 -2.40 16.34
N GLU A 33 11.34 -1.40 17.20
CA GLU A 33 12.54 -0.62 17.53
C GLU A 33 13.64 -1.49 18.18
N THR A 34 13.25 -2.46 19.03
CA THR A 34 14.20 -3.27 19.81
C THR A 34 14.91 -4.34 18.98
N CYS A 35 14.17 -5.09 18.16
CA CYS A 35 14.73 -6.24 17.41
C CYS A 35 14.71 -6.05 15.88
N SER A 36 14.19 -4.94 15.38
CA SER A 36 14.07 -4.62 13.94
C SER A 36 13.22 -5.60 13.11
N LYS A 37 12.51 -6.54 13.76
CA LYS A 37 11.57 -7.45 13.10
C LYS A 37 10.29 -6.72 12.69
N TRP A 38 9.72 -7.12 11.56
CA TRP A 38 8.46 -6.58 11.06
C TRP A 38 7.28 -7.39 11.61
N ARG A 39 6.31 -6.67 12.19
CA ARG A 39 5.06 -7.24 12.72
C ARG A 39 3.90 -6.82 11.84
N VAL A 40 3.02 -7.76 11.51
CA VAL A 40 1.79 -7.47 10.77
C VAL A 40 0.82 -6.76 11.70
N ILE A 41 0.29 -5.66 11.21
CA ILE A 41 -0.75 -4.86 11.85
C ILE A 41 -2.07 -5.18 11.16
N GLU A 42 -3.08 -5.56 11.95
CA GLU A 42 -4.29 -6.19 11.43
C GLU A 42 -5.20 -5.19 10.68
N THR A 43 -5.23 -3.96 11.16
CA THR A 43 -6.12 -2.93 10.63
C THR A 43 -5.35 -1.71 10.15
N GLN A 44 -5.94 -1.02 9.17
CA GLN A 44 -5.41 0.26 8.72
C GLN A 44 -5.40 1.27 9.86
N GLU A 45 -6.46 1.32 10.65
CA GLU A 45 -6.64 2.29 11.73
C GLU A 45 -5.56 2.15 12.82
N GLU A 46 -5.18 0.92 13.18
CA GLU A 46 -4.08 0.65 14.10
C GLU A 46 -2.73 1.04 13.49
N TYR A 47 -2.49 0.71 12.22
CA TYR A 47 -1.27 1.14 11.52
C TYR A 47 -1.15 2.67 11.49
N GLU A 48 -2.28 3.37 11.28
CA GLU A 48 -2.31 4.82 11.28
C GLU A 48 -2.05 5.43 12.67
N GLU A 49 -2.54 4.80 13.73
CA GLU A 49 -2.20 5.18 15.10
C GLU A 49 -0.69 5.07 15.34
N ILE A 50 -0.11 3.90 15.01
CA ILE A 50 1.33 3.65 15.17
C ILE A 50 2.16 4.66 14.40
N ARG A 51 1.91 4.85 13.09
CA ARG A 51 2.72 5.73 12.24
C ARG A 51 2.61 7.21 12.65
N SER A 52 1.44 7.63 13.17
CA SER A 52 1.22 9.02 13.56
C SER A 52 2.04 9.41 14.79
N LYS A 53 2.33 8.45 15.66
CA LYS A 53 3.05 8.65 16.92
C LYS A 53 4.43 8.01 16.95
N ILE A 54 4.91 7.46 15.83
CA ILE A 54 6.12 6.61 15.80
C ILE A 54 7.38 7.32 16.31
N LEU A 55 7.45 8.66 16.20
CA LEU A 55 8.59 9.45 16.70
C LEU A 55 8.57 9.62 18.23
N GLU A 56 7.39 9.66 18.84
CA GLU A 56 7.20 9.84 20.28
C GLU A 56 7.08 8.51 21.01
N ASN A 57 6.48 7.53 20.33
CA ASN A 57 6.17 6.22 20.85
C ASN A 57 6.54 5.18 19.78
N PRO A 58 7.83 4.81 19.65
CA PRO A 58 8.31 3.81 18.71
C PRO A 58 7.67 2.44 18.93
N PHE A 59 7.37 1.73 17.85
CA PHE A 59 6.70 0.43 17.92
C PHE A 59 7.61 -0.64 18.52
N ALA A 60 7.07 -1.44 19.44
CA ALA A 60 7.74 -2.60 20.05
C ALA A 60 6.82 -3.83 19.98
N CYS A 61 7.41 -5.03 19.95
CA CYS A 61 6.67 -6.28 19.74
C CYS A 61 5.61 -6.55 20.82
N ASP A 62 5.92 -6.17 22.06
CA ASP A 62 5.07 -6.34 23.25
C ASP A 62 3.76 -5.55 23.20
N ARG A 63 3.63 -4.58 22.29
CA ARG A 63 2.35 -3.93 22.00
C ARG A 63 1.30 -4.88 21.44
N LYS A 64 1.74 -5.95 20.77
CA LYS A 64 0.87 -6.99 20.27
C LYS A 64 0.75 -8.08 21.34
N PRO A 65 -0.45 -8.36 21.87
CA PRO A 65 -0.62 -9.33 22.94
C PRO A 65 -0.03 -10.69 22.57
N GLY A 66 0.84 -11.21 23.44
CA GLY A 66 1.45 -12.53 23.26
C GLY A 66 2.55 -12.61 22.19
N VAL A 67 3.07 -11.46 21.73
CA VAL A 67 4.22 -11.41 20.81
C VAL A 67 5.41 -10.76 21.50
N SER A 68 6.58 -11.36 21.36
CA SER A 68 7.83 -10.85 21.92
C SER A 68 8.92 -10.65 20.85
N CYS A 69 10.09 -10.16 21.28
CA CYS A 69 11.22 -9.99 20.38
C CYS A 69 11.91 -11.31 20.03
N GLU A 70 11.65 -12.38 20.78
CA GLU A 70 12.18 -13.73 20.54
C GLU A 70 11.43 -14.41 19.41
N ASP A 71 10.14 -14.11 19.23
CA ASP A 71 9.32 -14.70 18.17
C ASP A 71 9.85 -14.38 16.77
N PRO A 72 9.74 -15.31 15.79
CA PRO A 72 10.07 -15.06 14.39
C PRO A 72 9.32 -13.86 13.83
N ALA A 73 9.91 -13.12 12.88
CA ALA A 73 9.21 -11.99 12.25
C ALA A 73 7.97 -12.45 11.48
N ASP A 74 6.90 -11.65 11.51
CA ASP A 74 5.68 -11.95 10.76
C ASP A 74 5.92 -11.75 9.25
N LEU A 75 6.82 -10.81 8.93
CA LEU A 75 7.26 -10.49 7.57
C LEU A 75 8.77 -10.35 7.49
N GLU A 76 9.32 -10.83 6.38
CA GLU A 76 10.70 -10.59 6.00
C GLU A 76 10.76 -9.49 4.95
N TYR A 77 11.62 -8.50 5.18
CA TYR A 77 11.91 -7.48 4.18
C TYR A 77 12.74 -8.11 3.05
N ASN A 78 12.09 -8.43 1.94
CA ASN A 78 12.68 -9.03 0.75
C ASN A 78 11.84 -8.70 -0.51
N ALA A 79 12.32 -9.11 -1.68
CA ALA A 79 11.67 -8.84 -2.98
C ALA A 79 10.49 -9.78 -3.32
N SER A 80 9.96 -10.56 -2.35
CA SER A 80 8.75 -11.37 -2.57
C SER A 80 7.49 -10.50 -2.76
N ARG A 81 7.53 -9.25 -2.28
CA ARG A 81 6.49 -8.24 -2.43
C ARG A 81 7.14 -6.87 -2.54
N THR A 82 6.45 -5.91 -3.13
CA THR A 82 6.92 -4.52 -3.16
C THR A 82 6.60 -3.84 -1.84
N TRP A 83 7.63 -3.35 -1.16
CA TRP A 83 7.51 -2.58 0.08
C TRP A 83 7.33 -1.10 -0.23
N VAL A 84 6.49 -0.46 0.58
CA VAL A 84 6.35 0.99 0.61
C VAL A 84 6.43 1.44 2.06
N ILE A 85 7.15 2.53 2.32
CA ILE A 85 7.41 3.03 3.69
C ILE A 85 6.91 4.47 3.80
N ASP A 86 5.91 4.68 4.66
CA ASP A 86 5.43 6.03 5.00
C ASP A 86 6.54 6.80 5.76
N ARG A 87 6.59 8.11 5.57
CA ARG A 87 7.42 8.97 6.43
C ARG A 87 6.85 8.95 7.85
N PRO A 88 7.69 9.02 8.90
CA PRO A 88 7.21 9.19 10.28
C PRO A 88 6.29 10.40 10.47
N GLY A 89 5.30 10.27 11.36
CA GLY A 89 4.48 11.41 11.82
C GLY A 89 3.35 11.81 10.87
N ILE A 90 2.99 10.99 9.89
CA ILE A 90 1.82 11.28 9.06
C ILE A 90 0.56 11.06 9.93
N PRO A 91 -0.36 12.05 10.02
CA PRO A 91 -1.52 11.97 10.89
C PRO A 91 -2.50 10.89 10.42
N LYS A 92 -3.36 10.46 11.36
CA LYS A 92 -4.47 9.56 11.09
C LYS A 92 -5.46 10.18 10.12
N THR A 93 -6.14 9.32 9.37
CA THR A 93 -7.27 9.69 8.54
C THR A 93 -8.42 10.20 9.43
N PRO A 94 -9.14 11.26 9.02
CA PRO A 94 -10.32 11.72 9.74
C PRO A 94 -11.38 10.63 9.90
N VAL A 95 -12.07 10.63 11.04
CA VAL A 95 -13.08 9.62 11.37
C VAL A 95 -14.17 9.56 10.29
N GLY A 96 -14.50 8.34 9.85
CA GLY A 96 -15.47 8.08 8.79
C GLY A 96 -14.89 8.08 7.38
N PHE A 97 -13.68 8.58 7.19
CA PHE A 97 -12.95 8.49 5.92
C PHE A 97 -11.94 7.34 5.97
N LYS A 98 -11.51 6.88 4.80
CA LYS A 98 -10.42 5.89 4.68
C LYS A 98 -9.38 6.35 3.67
N ARG A 99 -8.11 6.35 4.05
CA ARG A 99 -7.01 6.60 3.10
C ARG A 99 -6.83 5.37 2.21
N SER A 100 -6.78 5.55 0.89
CA SER A 100 -6.55 4.49 -0.08
C SER A 100 -5.30 4.82 -0.88
N LEU A 101 -4.34 3.89 -0.91
CA LEU A 101 -3.11 4.04 -1.68
C LEU A 101 -3.14 3.10 -2.87
N VAL A 102 -2.71 3.59 -4.04
CA VAL A 102 -2.63 2.79 -5.27
C VAL A 102 -1.28 3.00 -5.92
N LEU A 103 -0.54 1.91 -6.13
CA LEU A 103 0.76 1.95 -6.79
C LEU A 103 0.57 2.28 -8.27
N ARG A 104 1.46 3.06 -8.88
CA ARG A 104 1.47 3.37 -10.33
C ARG A 104 2.11 2.28 -11.17
N ARG A 105 1.67 2.06 -12.42
CA ARG A 105 2.01 0.85 -13.22
C ARG A 105 3.50 0.64 -13.42
N ASP A 106 4.24 1.74 -13.43
CA ASP A 106 5.69 1.82 -13.53
C ASP A 106 6.42 1.67 -12.18
N PHE A 107 5.70 1.47 -11.07
CA PHE A 107 6.22 1.37 -9.70
C PHE A 107 6.94 2.65 -9.23
N SER A 108 6.74 3.78 -9.92
CA SER A 108 7.41 5.05 -9.60
C SER A 108 6.99 5.63 -8.25
N LYS A 109 5.70 5.52 -7.90
CA LYS A 109 5.15 5.99 -6.63
C LYS A 109 3.76 5.42 -6.35
N MET A 110 3.27 5.64 -5.14
CA MET A 110 1.88 5.45 -4.76
C MET A 110 1.11 6.77 -4.95
N ASP A 111 -0.12 6.69 -5.44
CA ASP A 111 -1.06 7.81 -5.40
C ASP A 111 -2.00 7.64 -4.20
N ALA A 112 -2.17 8.71 -3.43
CA ALA A 112 -3.04 8.74 -2.25
C ALA A 112 -4.42 9.28 -2.59
N TYR A 113 -5.44 8.63 -2.04
CA TYR A 113 -6.85 8.96 -2.19
C TYR A 113 -7.54 8.86 -0.84
N TYR A 114 -8.74 9.44 -0.75
CA TYR A 114 -9.63 9.26 0.40
C TYR A 114 -10.98 8.72 -0.07
N ILE A 115 -11.47 7.70 0.63
CA ILE A 115 -12.81 7.18 0.47
C ILE A 115 -13.69 7.86 1.51
N THR A 116 -14.75 8.52 1.06
CA THR A 116 -15.73 9.18 1.93
C THR A 116 -16.59 8.16 2.66
N PRO A 117 -17.32 8.56 3.72
CA PRO A 117 -18.32 7.69 4.35
C PRO A 117 -19.43 7.22 3.39
N THR A 118 -19.61 7.91 2.25
CA THR A 118 -20.55 7.53 1.19
C THR A 118 -19.94 6.62 0.12
N GLY A 119 -18.66 6.23 0.28
CA GLY A 119 -17.93 5.39 -0.66
C GLY A 119 -17.31 6.12 -1.86
N LYS A 120 -17.44 7.44 -1.95
CA LYS A 120 -16.85 8.24 -3.04
C LYS A 120 -15.33 8.31 -2.87
N LYS A 121 -14.59 8.06 -3.94
CA LYS A 121 -13.12 8.21 -3.97
C LYS A 121 -12.74 9.62 -4.39
N LEU A 122 -11.92 10.28 -3.58
CA LEU A 122 -11.44 11.65 -3.77
C LEU A 122 -9.91 11.64 -3.90
N ARG A 123 -9.37 12.44 -4.81
CA ARG A 123 -7.95 12.46 -5.21
C ARG A 123 -7.25 13.78 -4.91
N THR A 124 -7.97 14.83 -4.51
CA THR A 124 -7.38 16.15 -4.24
C THR A 124 -8.05 16.84 -3.05
N LYS A 125 -7.36 17.81 -2.46
CA LYS A 125 -7.93 18.71 -1.44
C LYS A 125 -9.15 19.48 -1.95
N ASN A 126 -9.17 19.90 -3.22
CA ASN A 126 -10.33 20.62 -3.79
C ASN A 126 -11.57 19.72 -3.85
N GLU A 127 -11.40 18.43 -4.18
CA GLU A 127 -12.51 17.48 -4.15
C GLU A 127 -12.99 17.18 -2.73
N ILE A 128 -12.08 17.20 -1.74
CA ILE A 128 -12.43 17.11 -0.32
C ILE A 128 -13.23 18.33 0.11
N ALA A 129 -12.77 19.53 -0.21
CA ALA A 129 -13.47 20.79 0.11
C ALA A 129 -14.89 20.77 -0.46
N ALA A 130 -15.04 20.47 -1.75
CA ALA A 130 -16.35 20.35 -2.40
C ALA A 130 -17.24 19.27 -1.75
N PHE A 131 -16.66 18.16 -1.29
CA PHE A 131 -17.42 17.14 -0.57
C PHE A 131 -17.91 17.64 0.81
N LEU A 132 -17.06 18.31 1.57
CA LEU A 132 -17.40 18.83 2.90
C LEU A 132 -18.46 19.94 2.81
N GLU A 133 -18.35 20.85 1.84
CA GLU A 133 -19.36 21.88 1.55
C GLU A 133 -20.72 21.27 1.21
N ALA A 134 -20.73 20.22 0.38
CA ALA A 134 -21.95 19.52 0.01
C ALA A 134 -22.52 18.61 1.12
N ASN A 135 -21.77 18.37 2.20
CA ASN A 135 -22.17 17.48 3.30
C ASN A 135 -21.92 18.14 4.67
N PRO A 136 -22.73 19.14 5.08
CA PRO A 136 -22.55 19.90 6.33
C PRO A 136 -22.52 19.08 7.63
N LYS A 137 -22.96 17.81 7.59
CA LYS A 137 -22.85 16.86 8.70
C LYS A 137 -21.41 16.53 9.11
N TYR A 138 -20.42 16.79 8.26
CA TYR A 138 -19.00 16.58 8.56
C TYR A 138 -18.26 17.88 8.92
N LYS A 139 -18.97 18.87 9.46
CA LYS A 139 -18.44 20.20 9.83
C LYS A 139 -17.24 20.19 10.78
N ASP A 140 -17.04 19.11 11.53
CA ASP A 140 -15.91 18.96 12.47
C ASP A 140 -14.64 18.43 11.78
N VAL A 141 -14.69 18.13 10.48
CA VAL A 141 -13.56 17.68 9.67
C VAL A 141 -13.09 18.83 8.78
N SER A 142 -11.80 19.16 8.87
CA SER A 142 -11.14 20.16 8.03
C SER A 142 -10.48 19.53 6.81
N VAL A 143 -10.34 20.31 5.74
CA VAL A 143 -9.53 19.94 4.56
C VAL A 143 -8.07 19.68 4.96
N GLU A 144 -7.58 20.35 6.00
CA GLU A 144 -6.20 20.20 6.49
C GLU A 144 -5.95 18.89 7.24
N ASP A 145 -7.01 18.20 7.67
CA ASP A 145 -6.87 16.88 8.30
C ASP A 145 -6.54 15.77 7.26
N PHE A 146 -6.60 16.09 5.97
CA PHE A 146 -6.31 15.14 4.89
C PHE A 146 -4.89 15.28 4.36
N ASN A 147 -4.08 14.25 4.63
CA ASN A 147 -2.69 14.19 4.21
C ASN A 147 -2.49 13.31 2.96
N PHE A 148 -2.00 13.90 1.86
CA PHE A 148 -1.77 13.21 0.58
C PHE A 148 -0.31 12.77 0.37
N THR A 149 0.54 12.81 1.40
CA THR A 149 1.92 12.30 1.32
C THR A 149 1.91 10.85 0.86
N SER A 150 2.69 10.53 -0.17
CA SER A 150 2.89 9.16 -0.64
C SER A 150 3.99 8.48 0.18
N PRO A 151 3.85 7.19 0.54
CA PRO A 151 4.99 6.43 1.02
C PRO A 151 6.05 6.31 -0.07
N LYS A 152 7.29 6.09 0.36
CA LYS A 152 8.44 5.79 -0.51
C LYS A 152 8.33 4.35 -1.00
N VAL A 153 8.43 4.13 -2.31
CA VAL A 153 8.56 2.78 -2.89
C VAL A 153 9.99 2.29 -2.71
N MET A 154 10.15 1.06 -2.24
CA MET A 154 11.47 0.47 -2.00
C MET A 154 11.96 -0.25 -3.25
N GLU A 155 12.89 0.38 -3.98
CA GLU A 155 13.33 -0.05 -5.32
C GLU A 155 13.92 -1.46 -5.35
N ASP A 156 14.64 -1.85 -4.30
CA ASP A 156 15.21 -3.17 -4.10
C ASP A 156 14.15 -4.28 -3.97
N THR A 157 12.89 -3.93 -3.70
CA THR A 157 11.76 -4.86 -3.57
C THR A 157 10.81 -4.86 -4.78
N ILE A 158 11.12 -4.08 -5.83
CA ILE A 158 10.35 -4.09 -7.08
C ILE A 158 10.72 -5.35 -7.90
N PRO A 159 9.74 -6.05 -8.50
CA PRO A 159 10.01 -7.18 -9.39
C PRO A 159 10.97 -6.84 -10.55
N GLU A 160 11.92 -7.73 -10.84
CA GLU A 160 12.98 -7.52 -11.83
C GLU A 160 12.46 -7.31 -13.26
N ASP A 161 11.34 -7.93 -13.62
CA ASP A 161 10.68 -7.76 -14.92
C ASP A 161 10.22 -6.31 -15.12
N VAL A 162 9.73 -5.66 -14.07
CA VAL A 162 9.32 -4.24 -14.09
C VAL A 162 10.54 -3.33 -14.22
N LYS A 163 11.63 -3.61 -13.48
CA LYS A 163 12.87 -2.82 -13.54
C LYS A 163 13.43 -2.76 -14.96
N LYS A 164 13.41 -3.90 -15.68
CA LYS A 164 13.87 -3.98 -17.08
C LYS A 164 13.02 -3.14 -18.04
N VAL A 165 11.69 -3.13 -17.86
CA VAL A 165 10.79 -2.29 -18.67
C VAL A 165 11.11 -0.81 -18.45
N ASN A 166 11.27 -0.37 -17.20
CA ASN A 166 11.62 1.02 -16.90
C ASN A 166 12.99 1.42 -17.46
N ALA A 167 14.00 0.55 -17.35
CA ALA A 167 15.34 0.83 -17.89
C ALA A 167 15.36 0.90 -19.44
N SER A 168 14.55 0.07 -20.10
CA SER A 168 14.44 0.04 -21.57
C SER A 168 13.64 1.22 -22.15
N GLY A 169 12.64 1.73 -21.42
CA GLY A 169 11.90 2.95 -21.79
C GLY A 169 12.78 4.20 -21.77
N ASN A 170 13.76 4.25 -20.86
CA ASN A 170 14.66 5.41 -20.72
C ASN A 170 15.75 5.48 -21.81
N ARG A 171 15.95 4.42 -22.61
CA ARG A 171 16.95 4.39 -23.71
C ARG A 171 16.43 4.95 -25.04
N LYS A 172 15.14 5.31 -25.15
CA LYS A 172 14.52 5.73 -26.42
C LYS A 172 14.56 7.24 -26.71
N GLY A 173 15.48 8.00 -26.10
CA GLY A 173 15.50 9.47 -26.19
C GLY A 173 16.85 10.14 -26.49
N LYS A 174 17.92 9.41 -26.84
CA LYS A 174 19.20 10.04 -27.20
C LYS A 174 19.67 9.59 -28.58
N ALA A 175 18.97 10.07 -29.62
CA ALA A 175 19.52 10.11 -30.96
C ALA A 175 20.47 11.31 -31.03
N SER A 176 21.77 11.03 -31.13
CA SER A 176 22.82 12.01 -31.40
C SER A 176 22.48 12.78 -32.67
N LYS A 177 22.53 14.12 -32.59
CA LYS A 177 22.52 15.00 -33.75
C LYS A 177 23.85 15.75 -33.72
N ASP A 178 24.84 15.16 -34.36
CA ASP A 178 26.11 15.81 -34.71
C ASP A 178 26.21 15.97 -36.22
N SER A 179 26.92 17.04 -36.59
CA SER A 179 27.43 17.42 -37.93
C SER A 179 26.58 18.37 -38.77
N ALA A 180 26.87 19.67 -38.61
CA ALA A 180 27.25 20.57 -39.70
C ALA A 180 28.39 21.47 -39.20
#